data_AF-A0A397VWF7-F1
#
_entry.id   AF-A0A397VWF7-F1
#
_cell.length_a   1.000
_cell.length_b   1.000
_cell.length_c   1.000
_cell.angle_alpha   90.00
_cell.angle_beta   90.00
_cell.angle_gamma   90.00
#
_symmetry.space_group_name_H-M   'P 1'
#
loop_
_entity.id
_entity.type
_entity.pdbx_description
1 polymer ?
#
loop_
_entity_poly.entity_id
_entity_poly.type
_entity_poly.pdbx_seq_one_letter_code
_entity_poly.pdbx_strand_id
1 'polypeptide(L)'
;MRGVDAALVAASQVNYTITRIALPLEDAKYMMWLTDLSIEALKSWNTPNIQIQVITQDRPQSLSRLMQSLNSSIYFGDNVHLTINIDRSADPVTVKYCQTFEWSFGPMSIRYRIKQGGLVSAVVESYYPTTNDDYAVILEDDIEVSPFYYIWSKYTILKYKYGIDRGLVGRLYGVSLYNTRLNEFNITTGRRLFNAAEVLQDTKYPKNSPYLSQIPCSWGVLFFPEIWREFHDYLNARIQDLAGPQLLKMYVPQSRSNKWGGKSWKRYFIELIYFRGYLMLYPNYENFISFTSNHAEKGVHFGSKNKHKVFWLLPLMEEDIILEGLPNNQLPGFKDLPIMDLWGNLVTQEKLLQRGRSLHSKLSSCPPSKSDELTYDPQDLLCVDNSTLSNDE
;
A
#
# COMPACT_ATOMS: atom_id res chain seq x y z
N MET A 1 -31.79 0.88 -14.44
CA MET A 1 -32.06 2.33 -14.48
C MET A 1 -30.91 3.22 -13.96
N ARG A 2 -29.77 2.69 -13.47
CA ARG A 2 -28.64 3.49 -12.95
C ARG A 2 -27.65 4.02 -14.01
N GLY A 3 -27.67 3.51 -15.24
CA GLY A 3 -26.71 3.87 -16.28
C GLY A 3 -26.93 5.23 -16.95
N VAL A 4 -28.16 5.77 -16.90
CA VAL A 4 -28.51 7.06 -17.52
C VAL A 4 -28.07 8.23 -16.64
N ASP A 5 -28.18 8.09 -15.31
CA ASP A 5 -27.71 9.10 -14.35
C ASP A 5 -26.18 9.22 -14.31
N ALA A 6 -25.45 8.11 -14.43
CA ALA A 6 -23.98 8.12 -14.47
C ALA A 6 -23.43 8.87 -15.71
N ALA A 7 -24.08 8.71 -16.87
CA ALA A 7 -23.72 9.42 -18.10
C ALA A 7 -24.04 10.93 -18.02
N LEU A 8 -25.13 11.30 -17.35
CA LEU A 8 -25.48 12.69 -17.08
C LEU A 8 -24.51 13.36 -16.10
N VAL A 9 -24.03 12.64 -15.07
CA VAL A 9 -22.99 13.14 -14.15
C VAL A 9 -21.68 13.38 -14.89
N ALA A 10 -21.22 12.41 -15.71
CA ALA A 10 -20.00 12.51 -16.50
C ALA A 10 -20.05 13.64 -17.55
N ALA A 11 -21.17 13.79 -18.26
CA ALA A 11 -21.37 14.88 -19.23
C ALA A 11 -21.40 16.27 -18.58
N SER A 12 -21.66 16.34 -17.28
CA SER A 12 -21.76 17.59 -16.52
C SER A 12 -20.43 18.10 -15.94
N GLN A 13 -19.36 17.31 -16.08
CA GLN A 13 -17.98 17.61 -15.64
C GLN A 13 -17.17 18.43 -16.66
N VAL A 14 -17.78 18.88 -17.76
CA VAL A 14 -17.12 19.62 -18.85
C VAL A 14 -16.94 21.12 -18.57
N ASN A 15 -17.35 21.63 -17.39
CA ASN A 15 -17.09 23.02 -16.98
C ASN A 15 -15.94 23.09 -15.96
N TYR A 16 -14.77 23.51 -16.44
CA TYR A 16 -13.50 23.57 -15.69
C TYR A 16 -13.44 24.54 -14.50
N THR A 17 -14.52 25.26 -14.17
CA THR A 17 -14.53 26.26 -13.08
C THR A 17 -15.10 25.75 -11.76
N ILE A 18 -15.91 24.68 -11.75
CA ILE A 18 -16.59 24.19 -10.54
C ILE A 18 -16.48 22.66 -10.46
N THR A 19 -15.80 22.16 -9.43
CA THR A 19 -15.78 20.73 -9.11
C THR A 19 -17.14 20.31 -8.57
N ARG A 20 -17.79 19.35 -9.25
CA ARG A 20 -19.06 18.77 -8.81
C ARG A 20 -18.80 17.50 -8.02
N ILE A 21 -19.40 17.43 -6.83
CA ILE A 21 -19.38 16.25 -5.96
C ILE A 21 -20.82 15.72 -5.94
N ALA A 22 -21.04 14.61 -6.65
CA ALA A 22 -22.32 13.92 -6.71
C ALA A 22 -22.20 12.61 -5.92
N LEU A 23 -23.21 12.29 -5.11
CA LEU A 23 -23.16 11.19 -4.15
C LEU A 23 -24.49 10.44 -4.13
N PRO A 24 -24.47 9.10 -3.96
CA PRO A 24 -25.67 8.35 -3.61
C PRO A 24 -26.25 8.86 -2.28
N LEU A 25 -27.58 8.94 -2.20
CA LEU A 25 -28.26 9.45 -1.00
C LEU A 25 -27.99 8.56 0.22
N GLU A 26 -27.90 7.26 0.00
CA GLU A 26 -27.58 6.25 1.01
C GLU A 26 -26.19 6.41 1.62
N ASP A 27 -25.23 6.95 0.85
CA ASP A 27 -23.84 7.12 1.27
C ASP A 27 -23.61 8.45 2.00
N ALA A 28 -24.55 9.41 1.89
CA ALA A 28 -24.40 10.76 2.42
C ALA A 28 -24.15 10.81 3.94
N LYS A 29 -24.64 9.81 4.69
CA LYS A 29 -24.41 9.70 6.14
C LYS A 29 -22.95 9.38 6.51
N TYR A 30 -22.16 8.85 5.58
CA TYR A 30 -20.75 8.48 5.79
C TYR A 30 -19.78 9.56 5.29
N MET A 31 -20.26 10.80 5.13
CA MET A 31 -19.52 11.90 4.48
C MET A 31 -19.00 12.95 5.47
N MET A 32 -19.09 12.70 6.78
CA MET A 32 -18.66 13.66 7.79
C MET A 32 -17.17 14.03 7.65
N TRP A 33 -16.33 13.12 7.16
CA TRP A 33 -14.90 13.35 6.93
C TRP A 33 -14.60 14.42 5.87
N LEU A 34 -15.57 14.81 5.03
CA LEU A 34 -15.38 15.90 4.07
C LEU A 34 -15.12 17.23 4.76
N THR A 35 -15.64 17.40 5.97
CA THR A 35 -15.47 18.64 6.75
C THR A 35 -14.02 18.88 7.17
N ASP A 36 -13.17 17.86 7.16
CA ASP A 36 -11.74 17.96 7.45
C ASP A 36 -10.88 18.25 6.20
N LEU A 37 -11.48 18.20 5.01
CA LEU A 37 -10.77 18.47 3.76
C LEU A 37 -10.68 19.98 3.47
N SER A 38 -9.50 20.42 3.04
CA SER A 38 -9.29 21.75 2.47
C SER A 38 -10.07 21.93 1.16
N ILE A 39 -10.33 23.18 0.76
CA ILE A 39 -10.97 23.51 -0.51
C ILE A 39 -10.15 22.98 -1.70
N GLU A 40 -8.82 23.02 -1.62
CA GLU A 40 -7.90 22.48 -2.63
C GLU A 40 -8.12 20.98 -2.84
N ALA A 41 -8.21 20.22 -1.74
CA ALA A 41 -8.51 18.79 -1.80
C ALA A 41 -9.89 18.52 -2.39
N LEU A 42 -10.91 19.27 -1.99
CA LEU A 42 -12.28 19.14 -2.52
C LEU A 42 -12.35 19.47 -4.02
N LYS A 43 -11.55 20.42 -4.52
CA LYS A 43 -11.45 20.70 -5.97
C LYS A 43 -10.92 19.51 -6.76
N SER A 44 -10.11 18.65 -6.13
CA SER A 44 -9.58 17.43 -6.70
C SER A 44 -10.42 16.19 -6.43
N TRP A 45 -11.67 16.32 -5.97
CA TRP A 45 -12.54 15.17 -5.61
C TRP A 45 -12.60 14.06 -6.66
N ASN A 46 -12.66 14.43 -7.94
CA ASN A 46 -12.76 13.50 -9.09
C ASN A 46 -11.39 13.24 -9.77
N THR A 47 -10.29 13.72 -9.20
CA THR A 47 -8.95 13.57 -9.80
C THR A 47 -8.29 12.22 -9.47
N PRO A 48 -8.23 11.76 -8.21
CA PRO A 48 -7.65 10.46 -7.90
C PRO A 48 -8.48 9.33 -8.51
N ASN A 49 -7.82 8.48 -9.29
CA ASN A 49 -8.36 7.24 -9.80
C ASN A 49 -7.87 6.08 -8.91
N ILE A 50 -8.75 5.55 -8.06
CA ILE A 50 -8.43 4.42 -7.17
C ILE A 50 -8.97 3.14 -7.80
N GLN A 51 -8.07 2.24 -8.18
CA GLN A 51 -8.39 0.93 -8.74
C GLN A 51 -8.20 -0.18 -7.70
N ILE A 52 -8.84 -1.33 -7.91
CA ILE A 52 -8.72 -2.51 -7.06
C ILE A 52 -8.08 -3.65 -7.85
N GLN A 53 -7.06 -4.26 -7.25
CA GLN A 53 -6.29 -5.36 -7.82
C GLN A 53 -6.37 -6.55 -6.88
N VAL A 54 -7.15 -7.55 -7.28
CA VAL A 54 -7.31 -8.80 -6.53
C VAL A 54 -6.37 -9.85 -7.10
N ILE A 55 -5.57 -10.50 -6.26
CA ILE A 55 -4.65 -11.57 -6.65
C ILE A 55 -5.16 -12.89 -6.08
N THR A 56 -5.31 -13.90 -6.93
CA THR A 56 -5.84 -15.21 -6.53
C THR A 56 -5.22 -16.35 -7.30
N GLN A 57 -5.33 -17.57 -6.76
CA GLN A 57 -4.92 -18.80 -7.43
C GLN A 57 -5.99 -19.89 -7.28
N ASP A 58 -6.03 -20.61 -6.16
CA ASP A 58 -6.81 -21.84 -6.00
C ASP A 58 -7.64 -21.89 -4.70
N ARG A 59 -8.11 -20.72 -4.23
CA ARG A 59 -8.86 -20.59 -2.96
C ARG A 59 -10.24 -19.95 -3.16
N PRO A 60 -11.21 -20.64 -3.80
CA PRO A 60 -12.48 -20.04 -4.22
C PRO A 60 -13.34 -19.54 -3.06
N GLN A 61 -13.33 -20.23 -1.91
CA GLN A 61 -14.09 -19.80 -0.72
C GLN A 61 -13.52 -18.52 -0.11
N SER A 62 -12.18 -18.45 -0.01
CA SER A 62 -11.49 -17.28 0.51
C SER A 62 -11.67 -16.08 -0.42
N LEU A 63 -11.48 -16.30 -1.72
CA LEU A 63 -11.77 -15.31 -2.75
C LEU A 63 -13.22 -14.83 -2.67
N SER A 64 -14.18 -15.74 -2.51
CA SER A 64 -15.59 -15.35 -2.39
C SER A 64 -15.86 -14.42 -1.22
N ARG A 65 -15.22 -14.64 -0.07
CA ARG A 65 -15.32 -13.74 1.09
C ARG A 65 -14.75 -12.36 0.77
N LEU A 66 -13.56 -12.29 0.18
CA LEU A 66 -12.97 -11.01 -0.26
C LEU A 66 -13.93 -10.27 -1.19
N MET A 67 -14.41 -10.93 -2.23
CA MET A 67 -15.23 -10.31 -3.27
C MET A 67 -16.61 -9.88 -2.74
N GLN A 68 -17.19 -10.61 -1.79
CA GLN A 68 -18.41 -10.20 -1.08
C GLN A 68 -18.18 -8.96 -0.21
N SER A 69 -17.05 -8.89 0.51
CA SER A 69 -16.70 -7.72 1.33
C SER A 69 -16.47 -6.48 0.47
N LEU A 70 -15.83 -6.63 -0.70
CA LEU A 70 -15.69 -5.56 -1.70
C LEU A 70 -17.06 -5.06 -2.20
N ASN A 71 -17.99 -5.98 -2.50
CA ASN A 71 -19.33 -5.60 -2.95
C ASN A 71 -20.20 -4.92 -1.89
N SER A 72 -19.85 -5.07 -0.62
CA SER A 72 -20.57 -4.49 0.52
C SER A 72 -19.96 -3.17 1.01
N SER A 73 -18.96 -2.64 0.28
CA SER A 73 -18.23 -1.42 0.65
C SER A 73 -18.82 -0.14 0.05
N ILE A 74 -18.45 1.00 0.63
CA ILE A 74 -18.97 2.32 0.28
C ILE A 74 -18.00 3.03 -0.68
N TYR A 75 -18.46 3.34 -1.90
CA TYR A 75 -17.63 3.94 -2.96
C TYR A 75 -18.06 5.35 -3.37
N PHE A 76 -19.10 5.93 -2.74
CA PHE A 76 -19.56 7.29 -3.00
C PHE A 76 -19.98 7.57 -4.46
N GLY A 77 -20.36 6.53 -5.20
CA GLY A 77 -20.67 6.62 -6.63
C GLY A 77 -19.45 6.78 -7.54
N ASP A 78 -18.22 6.63 -7.02
CA ASP A 78 -17.01 6.62 -7.83
C ASP A 78 -17.02 5.43 -8.79
N ASN A 79 -16.43 5.64 -9.98
CA ASN A 79 -16.20 4.58 -10.95
C ASN A 79 -14.89 3.84 -10.63
N VAL A 80 -15.00 2.71 -9.95
CA VAL A 80 -13.87 1.95 -9.42
C VAL A 80 -13.60 0.73 -10.31
N HIS A 81 -12.44 0.72 -10.98
CA HIS A 81 -12.03 -0.42 -11.81
C HIS A 81 -11.57 -1.57 -10.92
N LEU A 82 -12.16 -2.76 -11.11
CA LEU A 82 -11.73 -3.99 -10.46
C LEU A 82 -10.99 -4.91 -11.44
N THR A 83 -9.76 -5.30 -11.13
CA THR A 83 -9.01 -6.29 -11.91
C THR A 83 -8.71 -7.52 -11.06
N ILE A 84 -9.13 -8.70 -11.53
CA ILE A 84 -8.82 -9.99 -10.92
C ILE A 84 -7.64 -10.62 -11.65
N ASN A 85 -6.50 -10.69 -10.96
CA ASN A 85 -5.25 -11.28 -11.40
C ASN A 85 -5.18 -12.74 -10.93
N ILE A 86 -5.51 -13.66 -11.83
CA ILE A 86 -5.49 -15.11 -11.62
C ILE A 86 -4.09 -15.64 -11.96
N ASP A 87 -3.36 -16.17 -10.98
CA ASP A 87 -2.08 -16.83 -11.23
C ASP A 87 -2.29 -18.19 -11.91
N ARG A 88 -1.21 -18.72 -12.49
CA ARG A 88 -1.24 -20.03 -13.14
C ARG A 88 -1.66 -21.11 -12.14
N SER A 89 -2.24 -22.19 -12.66
CA SER A 89 -2.69 -23.36 -11.88
C SER A 89 -3.93 -23.12 -11.03
N ALA A 90 -4.64 -22.00 -11.23
CA ALA A 90 -5.96 -21.79 -10.66
C ALA A 90 -6.93 -22.91 -11.00
N ASP A 91 -7.69 -23.37 -10.01
CA ASP A 91 -8.66 -24.44 -10.20
C ASP A 91 -9.90 -23.97 -10.98
N PRO A 92 -10.63 -24.87 -11.66
CA PRO A 92 -11.78 -24.48 -12.47
C PRO A 92 -12.89 -23.76 -11.69
N VAL A 93 -13.05 -24.02 -10.39
CA VAL A 93 -14.07 -23.38 -9.55
C VAL A 93 -13.70 -21.92 -9.32
N THR A 94 -12.44 -21.63 -8.98
CA THR A 94 -11.93 -20.26 -8.84
C THR A 94 -12.09 -19.46 -10.13
N VAL A 95 -11.70 -20.05 -11.27
CA VAL A 95 -11.81 -19.39 -12.58
C VAL A 95 -13.27 -19.10 -12.93
N LYS A 96 -14.15 -20.09 -12.74
CA LYS A 96 -15.58 -19.92 -13.01
C LYS A 96 -16.19 -18.83 -12.13
N TYR A 97 -15.84 -18.81 -10.84
CA TYR A 97 -16.27 -17.79 -9.90
C TYR A 97 -15.88 -16.38 -10.38
N CYS A 98 -14.61 -16.19 -10.79
CA CYS A 98 -14.13 -14.92 -11.32
C CYS A 98 -14.93 -14.47 -12.55
N GLN A 99 -15.24 -15.38 -13.47
CA GLN A 99 -15.99 -15.09 -14.71
C GLN A 99 -17.46 -14.72 -14.48
N THR A 100 -18.06 -15.23 -13.41
CA THR A 100 -19.47 -15.00 -13.08
C THR A 100 -19.68 -13.93 -12.02
N PHE A 101 -18.60 -13.38 -11.45
CA PHE A 101 -18.70 -12.34 -10.44
C PHE A 101 -19.22 -11.04 -11.05
N GLU A 102 -20.20 -10.43 -10.38
CA GLU A 102 -20.79 -9.16 -10.80
C GLU A 102 -20.21 -8.01 -9.99
N TRP A 103 -19.61 -7.05 -10.69
CA TRP A 103 -19.07 -5.83 -10.12
C TRP A 103 -19.95 -4.63 -10.49
N SER A 104 -20.51 -3.98 -9.46
CA SER A 104 -21.52 -2.92 -9.66
C SER A 104 -20.96 -1.49 -9.62
N PHE A 105 -19.67 -1.32 -9.32
CA PHE A 105 -19.07 -0.01 -9.05
C PHE A 105 -18.15 0.50 -10.16
N GLY A 106 -18.04 -0.21 -11.28
CA GLY A 106 -17.21 0.22 -12.40
C GLY A 106 -16.90 -0.92 -13.38
N PRO A 107 -15.90 -0.74 -14.26
CA PRO A 107 -15.45 -1.81 -15.13
C PRO A 107 -14.76 -2.92 -14.34
N MET A 108 -14.89 -4.14 -14.83
CA MET A 108 -14.19 -5.31 -14.31
C MET A 108 -13.34 -5.96 -15.40
N SER A 109 -12.12 -6.37 -15.05
CA SER A 109 -11.20 -7.07 -15.93
C SER A 109 -10.67 -8.34 -15.27
N ILE A 110 -10.43 -9.38 -16.06
CA ILE A 110 -9.81 -10.62 -15.60
C ILE A 110 -8.49 -10.80 -16.36
N ARG A 111 -7.40 -11.01 -15.62
CA ARG A 111 -6.08 -11.33 -16.14
C ARG A 111 -5.70 -12.73 -15.69
N TYR A 112 -5.52 -13.65 -16.63
CA TYR A 112 -5.08 -15.02 -16.34
C TYR A 112 -3.63 -15.21 -16.81
N ARG A 113 -2.74 -15.61 -15.92
CA ARG A 113 -1.32 -15.83 -16.23
C ARG A 113 -1.06 -17.14 -16.98
N ILE A 114 -0.26 -17.07 -18.05
CA ILE A 114 0.20 -18.24 -18.81
C ILE A 114 1.30 -19.00 -18.05
N LYS A 115 2.25 -18.28 -17.45
CA LYS A 115 3.34 -18.82 -16.62
C LYS A 115 3.08 -18.51 -15.16
N GLN A 116 3.50 -19.41 -14.27
CA GLN A 116 3.42 -19.17 -12.83
C GLN A 116 4.20 -17.90 -12.47
N GLY A 117 3.51 -16.90 -11.92
CA GLY A 117 4.13 -15.67 -11.45
C GLY A 117 4.82 -15.86 -10.11
N GLY A 118 4.20 -16.62 -9.20
CA GLY A 118 4.67 -16.71 -7.82
C GLY A 118 4.63 -15.35 -7.12
N LEU A 119 5.12 -15.26 -5.88
CA LEU A 119 4.95 -14.06 -5.06
C LEU A 119 5.50 -12.78 -5.68
N VAL A 120 6.56 -12.85 -6.50
CA VAL A 120 7.16 -11.66 -7.12
C VAL A 120 6.30 -11.14 -8.26
N SER A 121 6.20 -11.88 -9.36
CA SER A 121 5.46 -11.41 -10.52
C SER A 121 3.96 -11.28 -10.24
N ALA A 122 3.35 -12.18 -9.44
CA ALA A 122 1.91 -12.09 -9.16
C ALA A 122 1.53 -10.78 -8.47
N VAL A 123 2.37 -10.28 -7.56
CA VAL A 123 2.12 -9.01 -6.85
C VAL A 123 2.59 -7.82 -7.66
N VAL A 124 3.85 -7.81 -8.10
CA VAL A 124 4.47 -6.60 -8.67
C VAL A 124 3.83 -6.23 -10.01
N GLU A 125 3.54 -7.20 -10.86
CA GLU A 125 2.94 -6.97 -12.18
C GLU A 125 1.39 -6.94 -12.13
N SER A 126 0.76 -7.08 -10.95
CA SER A 126 -0.71 -6.95 -10.83
C SER A 126 -1.18 -5.55 -11.22
N TYR A 127 -0.31 -4.56 -11.06
CA TYR A 127 -0.60 -3.16 -11.26
C TYR A 127 0.59 -2.40 -11.85
N TYR A 128 0.31 -1.49 -12.78
CA TYR A 128 1.26 -0.49 -13.22
C TYR A 128 0.50 0.83 -13.49
N PRO A 129 0.83 1.93 -12.80
CA PRO A 129 0.09 3.19 -12.89
C PRO A 129 0.33 3.91 -14.20
N THR A 130 -0.73 4.46 -14.78
CA THR A 130 -0.68 5.25 -16.02
C THR A 130 -0.34 6.71 -15.80
N THR A 131 -0.71 7.28 -14.65
CA THR A 131 -0.46 8.69 -14.27
C THR A 131 0.00 8.79 -12.81
N ASN A 132 0.18 10.01 -12.29
CA ASN A 132 0.41 10.25 -10.85
C ASN A 132 -0.88 10.34 -10.04
N ASP A 133 -2.03 10.26 -10.70
CA ASP A 133 -3.34 10.25 -10.07
C ASP A 133 -3.96 8.83 -10.10
N ASP A 134 -3.23 7.85 -10.62
CA ASP A 134 -3.63 6.45 -10.70
C ASP A 134 -3.08 5.72 -9.46
N TYR A 135 -3.97 5.25 -8.60
CA TYR A 135 -3.64 4.54 -7.36
C TYR A 135 -4.23 3.12 -7.41
N ALA A 136 -3.60 2.18 -6.71
CA ALA A 136 -4.14 0.82 -6.61
C ALA A 136 -4.20 0.31 -5.19
N VAL A 137 -5.38 -0.21 -4.83
CA VAL A 137 -5.58 -1.09 -3.68
C VAL A 137 -5.25 -2.51 -4.12
N ILE A 138 -4.20 -3.11 -3.54
CA ILE A 138 -3.78 -4.49 -3.82
C ILE A 138 -4.22 -5.41 -2.68
N LEU A 139 -4.95 -6.48 -3.04
CA LEU A 139 -5.55 -7.42 -2.10
C LEU A 139 -5.27 -8.86 -2.58
N GLU A 140 -4.80 -9.72 -1.68
CA GLU A 140 -4.72 -11.17 -1.92
C GLU A 140 -6.04 -11.84 -1.51
N ASP A 141 -6.33 -13.01 -2.08
CA ASP A 141 -7.58 -13.73 -1.85
C ASP A 141 -7.82 -14.17 -0.39
N ASP A 142 -6.84 -14.05 0.51
CA ASP A 142 -6.97 -14.30 1.95
C ASP A 142 -7.29 -13.05 2.79
N ILE A 143 -7.53 -11.92 2.14
CA ILE A 143 -7.94 -10.67 2.76
C ILE A 143 -9.47 -10.56 2.81
N GLU A 144 -9.97 -9.88 3.84
CA GLU A 144 -11.34 -9.37 3.91
C GLU A 144 -11.27 -7.88 4.20
N VAL A 145 -12.12 -7.08 3.55
CA VAL A 145 -12.15 -5.62 3.72
C VAL A 145 -13.32 -5.18 4.60
N SER A 146 -13.13 -4.12 5.37
CA SER A 146 -14.20 -3.37 6.02
C SER A 146 -15.02 -2.60 4.97
N PRO A 147 -16.33 -2.39 5.16
CA PRO A 147 -17.11 -1.50 4.30
C PRO A 147 -16.54 -0.07 4.15
N PHE A 148 -15.71 0.36 5.10
CA PHE A 148 -15.13 1.69 5.22
C PHE A 148 -13.72 1.82 4.59
N TYR A 149 -13.15 0.73 4.03
CA TYR A 149 -11.76 0.75 3.53
C TYR A 149 -11.51 1.77 2.42
N TYR A 150 -12.51 1.96 1.54
CA TYR A 150 -12.42 2.91 0.44
C TYR A 150 -12.49 4.35 0.95
N ILE A 151 -13.26 4.59 2.00
CA ILE A 151 -13.36 5.90 2.66
C ILE A 151 -11.99 6.29 3.22
N TRP A 152 -11.34 5.39 3.97
CA TRP A 152 -9.97 5.62 4.46
C TRP A 152 -8.98 5.89 3.33
N SER A 153 -9.06 5.12 2.24
CA SER A 153 -8.22 5.28 1.05
C SER A 153 -8.40 6.66 0.42
N LYS A 154 -9.64 7.05 0.10
CA LYS A 154 -9.95 8.32 -0.55
C LYS A 154 -9.66 9.51 0.36
N TYR A 155 -10.01 9.42 1.64
CA TYR A 155 -9.76 10.47 2.62
C TYR A 155 -8.27 10.79 2.78
N THR A 156 -7.43 9.76 2.95
CA THR A 156 -5.98 9.93 3.11
C THR A 156 -5.33 10.50 1.85
N ILE A 157 -5.73 10.04 0.66
CA ILE A 157 -5.24 10.60 -0.61
C ILE A 157 -5.63 12.08 -0.73
N LEU A 158 -6.91 12.41 -0.55
CA LEU A 158 -7.38 13.79 -0.70
C LEU A 158 -6.72 14.72 0.31
N LYS A 159 -6.61 14.32 1.59
CA LYS A 159 -5.97 15.12 2.63
C LYS A 159 -4.50 15.40 2.30
N TYR A 160 -3.75 14.36 1.96
CA TYR A 160 -2.29 14.46 1.90
C TYR A 160 -1.75 14.78 0.51
N LYS A 161 -2.28 14.18 -0.58
CA LYS A 161 -1.76 14.38 -1.95
C LYS A 161 -2.40 15.57 -2.66
N TYR A 162 -3.65 15.90 -2.34
CA TYR A 162 -4.39 16.98 -2.99
C TYR A 162 -4.73 18.16 -2.06
N GLY A 163 -4.44 18.03 -0.76
CA GLY A 163 -4.62 19.09 0.23
C GLY A 163 -3.38 19.95 0.45
N ILE A 164 -3.39 20.65 1.59
CA ILE A 164 -2.34 21.58 2.01
C ILE A 164 -0.96 20.91 2.17
N ASP A 165 -0.94 19.61 2.50
CA ASP A 165 0.28 18.85 2.81
C ASP A 165 0.95 18.22 1.58
N ARG A 166 0.44 18.48 0.37
CA ARG A 166 0.95 17.88 -0.88
C ARG A 166 2.46 18.01 -1.11
N GLY A 167 3.06 19.09 -0.60
CA GLY A 167 4.51 19.32 -0.70
C GLY A 167 5.37 18.48 0.25
N LEU A 168 4.76 17.78 1.21
CA LEU A 168 5.46 17.04 2.27
C LEU A 168 5.46 15.52 2.02
N VAL A 169 4.59 15.05 1.14
CA VAL A 169 4.24 13.63 0.99
C VAL A 169 5.01 12.92 -0.12
N GLY A 170 6.08 13.52 -0.66
CA GLY A 170 6.89 12.90 -1.72
C GLY A 170 7.49 11.55 -1.33
N ARG A 171 7.64 11.27 -0.03
CA ARG A 171 8.15 9.98 0.48
C ARG A 171 7.07 9.01 0.93
N LEU A 172 5.79 9.34 0.75
CA LEU A 172 4.67 8.49 1.09
C LEU A 172 4.46 7.46 -0.03
N TYR A 173 4.79 6.19 0.20
CA TYR A 173 4.65 5.13 -0.82
C TYR A 173 3.31 4.41 -0.81
N GLY A 174 2.49 4.68 0.20
CA GLY A 174 1.18 4.06 0.30
C GLY A 174 0.51 4.26 1.63
N VAL A 175 -0.68 3.68 1.73
CA VAL A 175 -1.54 3.66 2.90
C VAL A 175 -1.86 2.21 3.21
N SER A 176 -1.51 1.76 4.41
CA SER A 176 -1.94 0.47 4.91
C SER A 176 -3.44 0.51 5.19
N LEU A 177 -4.14 -0.54 4.80
CA LEU A 177 -5.51 -0.80 5.25
C LEU A 177 -5.51 -1.68 6.50
N TYR A 178 -4.37 -2.28 6.82
CA TYR A 178 -4.18 -3.17 7.96
C TYR A 178 -3.55 -2.44 9.15
N ASN A 179 -4.10 -2.64 10.36
CA ASN A 179 -3.55 -2.11 11.62
C ASN A 179 -2.58 -3.12 12.26
N THR A 180 -1.28 -3.05 11.92
CA THR A 180 -0.35 -4.15 12.23
C THR A 180 -0.16 -4.45 13.72
N ARG A 181 -0.33 -5.73 14.10
CA ARG A 181 -0.01 -6.29 15.42
C ARG A 181 1.40 -6.86 15.54
N LEU A 182 2.14 -6.87 14.43
CA LEU A 182 3.41 -7.59 14.31
C LEU A 182 4.47 -6.71 13.68
N ASN A 183 5.67 -6.78 14.23
CA ASN A 183 6.90 -6.37 13.54
C ASN A 183 7.72 -7.61 13.19
N GLU A 184 8.03 -7.78 11.91
CA GLU A 184 8.65 -9.01 11.39
C GLU A 184 10.14 -8.86 11.08
N PHE A 185 10.71 -7.66 11.25
CA PHE A 185 11.93 -7.24 10.54
C PHE A 185 13.19 -7.24 11.39
N ASN A 186 13.12 -7.48 12.70
CA ASN A 186 14.34 -7.56 13.50
C ASN A 186 15.08 -8.88 13.23
N ILE A 187 16.36 -8.80 12.84
CA ILE A 187 17.16 -9.98 12.49
C ILE A 187 17.45 -10.92 13.67
N THR A 188 17.47 -10.38 14.88
CA THR A 188 17.84 -11.07 16.13
C THR A 188 16.61 -11.63 16.82
N THR A 189 15.60 -10.80 17.08
CA THR A 189 14.38 -11.22 17.79
C THR A 189 13.37 -11.90 16.86
N GLY A 190 13.53 -11.75 15.54
CA GLY A 190 12.56 -12.23 14.57
C GLY A 190 11.24 -11.45 14.67
N ARG A 191 10.13 -12.18 14.49
CA ARG A 191 8.79 -11.61 14.58
C ARG A 191 8.42 -11.35 16.04
N ARG A 192 7.98 -10.14 16.35
CA ARG A 192 7.52 -9.72 17.68
C ARG A 192 6.14 -9.08 17.61
N LEU A 193 5.43 -9.11 18.73
CA LEU A 193 4.23 -8.29 18.91
C LEU A 193 4.62 -6.82 18.81
N PHE A 194 3.72 -6.03 18.23
CA PHE A 194 3.89 -4.61 18.02
C PHE A 194 2.55 -3.91 18.21
N ASN A 195 2.58 -2.81 18.94
CA ASN A 195 1.43 -1.96 19.19
C ASN A 195 1.88 -0.51 19.11
N ALA A 196 1.44 0.22 18.08
CA ALA A 196 1.81 1.62 17.92
C ALA A 196 1.33 2.46 19.10
N ALA A 197 0.16 2.16 19.66
CA ALA A 197 -0.37 2.86 20.83
C ALA A 197 0.53 2.76 22.07
N GLU A 198 1.24 1.63 22.26
CA GLU A 198 2.23 1.48 23.33
C GLU A 198 3.51 2.27 23.02
N VAL A 199 3.93 2.31 21.76
CA VAL A 199 5.10 3.10 21.33
C VAL A 199 4.85 4.61 21.47
N LEU A 200 3.61 5.05 21.26
CA LEU A 200 3.20 6.46 21.40
C LEU A 200 2.86 6.85 22.84
N GLN A 201 2.79 5.88 23.76
CA GLN A 201 2.54 6.15 25.16
C GLN A 201 3.62 7.07 25.74
N ASP A 202 3.20 8.05 26.54
CA ASP A 202 4.07 9.03 27.20
C ASP A 202 4.92 9.88 26.22
N THR A 203 4.49 9.98 24.96
CA THR A 203 5.08 10.88 23.96
C THR A 203 4.20 12.12 23.75
N LYS A 204 4.65 13.05 22.91
CA LYS A 204 3.84 14.22 22.51
C LYS A 204 2.67 13.87 21.58
N TYR A 205 2.64 12.65 21.05
CA TYR A 205 1.65 12.22 20.06
C TYR A 205 0.45 11.56 20.74
N PRO A 206 -0.78 11.78 20.26
CA PRO A 206 -1.95 11.03 20.73
C PRO A 206 -1.77 9.52 20.56
N LYS A 207 -2.26 8.74 21.53
CA LYS A 207 -2.11 7.28 21.57
C LYS A 207 -2.69 6.56 20.34
N ASN A 208 -3.82 7.05 19.83
CA ASN A 208 -4.52 6.55 18.64
C ASN A 208 -4.13 7.29 17.35
N SER A 209 -3.07 8.11 17.37
CA SER A 209 -2.62 8.79 16.16
C SER A 209 -2.25 7.78 15.09
N PRO A 210 -2.77 7.91 13.85
CA PRO A 210 -2.16 7.30 12.69
C PRO A 210 -0.66 7.64 12.64
N TYR A 211 0.13 6.77 12.05
CA TYR A 211 1.59 6.90 12.05
C TYR A 211 2.18 6.58 10.70
N LEU A 212 3.36 7.14 10.43
CA LEU A 212 4.17 6.82 9.27
C LEU A 212 5.18 5.74 9.65
N SER A 213 5.39 4.75 8.79
CA SER A 213 6.33 3.66 9.05
C SER A 213 7.08 3.23 7.80
N GLN A 214 8.35 2.85 7.94
CA GLN A 214 9.11 2.19 6.86
C GLN A 214 8.66 0.75 6.61
N ILE A 215 7.78 0.19 7.43
CA ILE A 215 7.32 -1.19 7.31
C ILE A 215 6.36 -1.31 6.12
N PRO A 216 6.65 -2.12 5.08
CA PRO A 216 5.66 -2.37 4.04
C PRO A 216 4.56 -3.30 4.54
N CYS A 217 3.31 -2.92 4.26
CA CYS A 217 2.16 -3.79 4.45
C CYS A 217 1.99 -4.75 3.26
N SER A 218 1.57 -5.99 3.54
CA SER A 218 1.20 -6.99 2.53
C SER A 218 -0.17 -7.61 2.82
N TRP A 219 -0.97 -6.98 3.68
CA TRP A 219 -2.27 -7.50 4.13
C TRP A 219 -3.41 -6.52 3.81
N GLY A 220 -3.36 -5.94 2.61
CA GLY A 220 -4.23 -4.87 2.17
C GLY A 220 -3.57 -3.51 2.25
N VAL A 221 -3.35 -2.93 1.08
CA VAL A 221 -2.55 -1.73 0.91
C VAL A 221 -3.01 -0.95 -0.31
N LEU A 222 -3.03 0.38 -0.19
CA LEU A 222 -3.09 1.30 -1.31
C LEU A 222 -1.67 1.78 -1.64
N PHE A 223 -1.21 1.58 -2.88
CA PHE A 223 0.11 2.04 -3.34
C PHE A 223 0.04 3.35 -4.11
N PHE A 224 1.10 4.16 -3.97
CA PHE A 224 1.24 5.43 -4.66
C PHE A 224 1.99 5.24 -5.99
N PRO A 225 1.53 5.88 -7.06
CA PRO A 225 1.98 5.60 -8.42
C PRO A 225 3.48 5.83 -8.63
N GLU A 226 4.01 6.94 -8.11
CA GLU A 226 5.39 7.34 -8.38
C GLU A 226 6.39 6.32 -7.84
N ILE A 227 6.19 5.91 -6.59
CA ILE A 227 7.09 4.99 -5.90
C ILE A 227 6.86 3.54 -6.36
N TRP A 228 5.64 3.18 -6.78
CA TRP A 228 5.41 1.87 -7.38
C TRP A 228 6.15 1.71 -8.72
N ARG A 229 6.19 2.74 -9.57
CA ARG A 229 7.01 2.70 -10.81
C ARG A 229 8.50 2.60 -10.50
N GLU A 230 8.99 3.43 -9.57
CA GLU A 230 10.39 3.33 -9.14
C GLU A 230 10.72 1.90 -8.64
N PHE A 231 9.80 1.28 -7.90
CA PHE A 231 9.99 -0.08 -7.42
C PHE A 231 10.05 -1.11 -8.56
N HIS A 232 9.25 -0.95 -9.61
CA HIS A 232 9.35 -1.80 -10.82
C HIS A 232 10.75 -1.73 -11.43
N ASP A 233 11.27 -0.52 -11.65
CA ASP A 233 12.60 -0.30 -12.23
C ASP A 233 13.71 -0.82 -11.30
N TYR A 234 13.57 -0.58 -9.99
CA TYR A 234 14.52 -1.05 -8.97
C TYR A 234 14.56 -2.58 -8.96
N LEU A 235 13.40 -3.23 -8.94
CA LEU A 235 13.29 -4.69 -8.92
C LEU A 235 13.89 -5.30 -10.20
N ASN A 236 13.62 -4.71 -11.36
CA ASN A 236 14.20 -5.15 -12.64
C ASN A 236 15.74 -5.12 -12.58
N ALA A 237 16.33 -4.01 -12.14
CA ALA A 237 17.78 -3.88 -11.98
C ALA A 237 18.35 -4.89 -10.95
N ARG A 238 17.67 -5.09 -9.82
CA ARG A 238 18.09 -6.07 -8.80
C ARG A 238 18.04 -7.52 -9.30
N ILE A 239 16.99 -7.88 -10.04
CA ILE A 239 16.88 -9.23 -10.62
C ILE A 239 17.99 -9.46 -11.64
N GLN A 240 18.30 -8.47 -12.50
CA GLN A 240 19.39 -8.56 -13.47
C GLN A 240 20.76 -8.72 -12.80
N ASP A 241 21.06 -7.91 -11.78
CA ASP A 241 22.33 -8.03 -11.04
C ASP A 241 22.48 -9.40 -10.36
N LEU A 242 21.40 -9.90 -9.73
CA LEU A 242 21.41 -11.22 -9.09
C LEU A 242 21.55 -12.39 -10.08
N ALA A 243 21.06 -12.22 -11.31
CA ALA A 243 21.23 -13.22 -12.38
C ALA A 243 22.60 -13.13 -13.07
N GLY A 244 23.30 -12.01 -12.91
CA GLY A 244 24.58 -11.75 -13.55
C GLY A 244 25.72 -11.57 -12.53
N PRO A 245 26.47 -10.45 -12.60
CA PRO A 245 27.75 -10.30 -11.91
C PRO A 245 27.65 -10.10 -10.38
N GLN A 246 26.44 -9.91 -9.83
CA GLN A 246 26.21 -9.72 -8.38
C GLN A 246 27.09 -8.62 -7.77
N LEU A 247 27.20 -7.49 -8.48
CA LEU A 247 28.05 -6.35 -8.11
C LEU A 247 27.50 -5.63 -6.87
N LEU A 248 26.19 -5.64 -6.68
CA LEU A 248 25.53 -4.94 -5.58
C LEU A 248 25.28 -5.88 -4.41
N LYS A 249 26.18 -5.84 -3.41
CA LYS A 249 26.06 -6.57 -2.15
C LYS A 249 25.07 -5.91 -1.19
N MET A 250 23.78 -5.95 -1.56
CA MET A 250 22.71 -5.32 -0.78
C MET A 250 22.57 -5.92 0.63
N TYR A 251 22.60 -5.05 1.63
CA TYR A 251 22.40 -5.41 3.03
C TYR A 251 21.75 -4.26 3.81
N VAL A 252 20.51 -4.46 4.27
CA VAL A 252 19.82 -3.49 5.13
C VAL A 252 20.21 -3.77 6.59
N PRO A 253 20.91 -2.87 7.30
CA PRO A 253 21.44 -3.14 8.64
C PRO A 253 20.37 -3.72 9.59
N GLN A 254 20.67 -4.78 10.34
CA GLN A 254 19.76 -5.38 11.34
C GLN A 254 18.39 -5.84 10.81
N SER A 255 18.18 -5.88 9.49
CA SER A 255 16.93 -6.34 8.90
C SER A 255 16.92 -7.85 8.70
N ARG A 256 15.83 -8.49 9.11
CA ARG A 256 15.53 -9.89 8.81
C ARG A 256 15.29 -10.13 7.32
N SER A 257 14.91 -9.09 6.56
CA SER A 257 14.68 -9.22 5.11
C SER A 257 15.92 -9.70 4.36
N ASN A 258 17.12 -9.46 4.88
CA ASN A 258 18.37 -9.98 4.32
C ASN A 258 18.42 -11.53 4.28
N LYS A 259 17.65 -12.20 5.16
CA LYS A 259 17.54 -13.67 5.21
C LYS A 259 16.44 -14.20 4.29
N TRP A 260 15.66 -13.34 3.64
CA TRP A 260 14.58 -13.76 2.75
C TRP A 260 15.13 -14.13 1.38
N GLY A 261 14.65 -15.23 0.79
CA GLY A 261 15.07 -15.67 -0.53
C GLY A 261 14.59 -14.73 -1.64
N GLY A 262 15.13 -14.90 -2.85
CA GLY A 262 14.80 -14.06 -4.02
C GLY A 262 13.34 -14.12 -4.49
N LYS A 263 12.52 -14.99 -3.91
CA LYS A 263 11.06 -15.10 -4.17
C LYS A 263 10.23 -14.10 -3.37
N SER A 264 10.82 -13.30 -2.48
CA SER A 264 10.09 -12.28 -1.71
C SER A 264 10.22 -10.91 -2.35
N TRP A 265 9.16 -10.41 -3.00
CA TRP A 265 9.14 -9.04 -3.52
C TRP A 265 9.37 -8.00 -2.42
N LYS A 266 8.80 -8.26 -1.24
CA LYS A 266 8.89 -7.40 -0.06
C LYS A 266 10.33 -7.19 0.40
N ARG A 267 11.23 -8.17 0.19
CA ARG A 267 12.67 -8.00 0.44
C ARG A 267 13.24 -6.82 -0.36
N TYR A 268 13.05 -6.83 -1.67
CA TYR A 268 13.57 -5.79 -2.56
C TYR A 268 12.93 -4.45 -2.28
N PHE A 269 11.64 -4.45 -1.94
CA PHE A 269 10.95 -3.20 -1.61
C PHE A 269 11.48 -2.57 -0.31
N ILE A 270 11.83 -3.39 0.70
CA ILE A 270 12.48 -2.91 1.94
C ILE A 270 13.84 -2.28 1.64
N GLU A 271 14.61 -2.81 0.69
CA GLU A 271 15.87 -2.20 0.27
C GLU A 271 15.63 -0.77 -0.25
N LEU A 272 14.70 -0.62 -1.21
CA LEU A 272 14.34 0.69 -1.77
C LEU A 272 13.79 1.66 -0.71
N ILE A 273 12.88 1.17 0.16
CA ILE A 273 12.32 1.97 1.26
C ILE A 273 13.43 2.49 2.17
N TYR A 274 14.42 1.66 2.48
CA TYR A 274 15.54 2.04 3.34
C TYR A 274 16.43 3.10 2.67
N PHE A 275 16.76 2.94 1.39
CA PHE A 275 17.55 3.92 0.64
C PHE A 275 16.90 5.29 0.58
N ARG A 276 15.60 5.33 0.25
CA ARG A 276 14.87 6.57 0.01
C ARG A 276 14.27 7.20 1.26
N GLY A 277 14.29 6.48 2.39
CA GLY A 277 13.57 6.88 3.60
C GLY A 277 12.07 6.95 3.35
N TYR A 278 11.53 6.04 2.54
CA TYR A 278 10.11 6.00 2.22
C TYR A 278 9.27 5.55 3.42
N LEU A 279 8.04 6.05 3.48
CA LEU A 279 7.11 5.86 4.58
C LEU A 279 5.73 5.46 4.06
N MET A 280 5.03 4.63 4.82
CA MET A 280 3.63 4.27 4.62
C MET A 280 2.81 4.76 5.79
N LEU A 281 1.62 5.28 5.49
CA LEU A 281 0.65 5.64 6.52
C LEU A 281 -0.05 4.39 7.05
N TYR A 282 -0.14 4.27 8.36
CA TYR A 282 -0.86 3.20 9.04
C TYR A 282 -2.01 3.76 9.89
N PRO A 283 -3.18 3.09 9.90
CA PRO A 283 -4.21 3.35 10.89
C PRO A 283 -3.75 2.91 12.28
N ASN A 284 -4.32 3.50 13.33
CA ASN A 284 -4.00 3.18 14.72
C ASN A 284 -5.26 3.28 15.62
N TYR A 285 -6.37 2.74 15.14
CA TYR A 285 -7.61 2.67 15.90
C TYR A 285 -7.46 1.72 17.10
N GLU A 286 -8.25 1.99 18.14
CA GLU A 286 -8.26 1.17 19.35
C GLU A 286 -8.55 -0.30 19.05
N ASN A 287 -8.04 -1.20 19.90
CA ASN A 287 -8.20 -2.65 19.78
C ASN A 287 -7.73 -3.26 18.45
N PHE A 288 -6.91 -2.52 17.69
CA PHE A 288 -6.49 -2.84 16.34
C PHE A 288 -7.64 -2.96 15.34
N ILE A 289 -8.71 -2.18 15.53
CA ILE A 289 -9.71 -2.01 14.48
C ILE A 289 -9.00 -1.59 13.19
N SER A 290 -9.40 -2.23 12.09
CA SER A 290 -8.65 -2.24 10.84
C SER A 290 -9.60 -2.16 9.64
N PHE A 291 -9.10 -1.71 8.50
CA PHE A 291 -9.85 -1.70 7.25
C PHE A 291 -9.67 -2.99 6.45
N THR A 292 -8.68 -3.80 6.80
CA THR A 292 -8.51 -5.17 6.30
C THR A 292 -8.16 -6.14 7.42
N SER A 293 -8.49 -7.41 7.18
CA SER A 293 -8.14 -8.54 8.03
C SER A 293 -7.55 -9.65 7.17
N ASN A 294 -6.49 -10.32 7.64
CA ASN A 294 -5.87 -11.44 6.94
C ASN A 294 -6.27 -12.75 7.63
N HIS A 295 -6.93 -13.63 6.88
CA HIS A 295 -7.46 -14.90 7.39
C HIS A 295 -6.40 -16.00 7.55
N ALA A 296 -5.14 -15.69 7.25
CA ALA A 296 -3.97 -16.55 7.33
C ALA A 296 -4.22 -17.92 6.68
N GLU A 297 -4.81 -17.88 5.49
CA GLU A 297 -5.17 -19.07 4.74
C GLU A 297 -3.93 -19.81 4.28
N LYS A 298 -3.99 -21.14 4.25
CA LYS A 298 -2.86 -21.98 3.84
C LYS A 298 -2.35 -21.54 2.47
N GLY A 299 -1.03 -21.37 2.35
CA GLY A 299 -0.38 -20.88 1.14
C GLY A 299 1.13 -20.75 1.33
N VAL A 300 1.79 -19.95 0.49
CA VAL A 300 3.26 -19.75 0.57
C VAL A 300 3.69 -19.13 1.90
N HIS A 301 2.84 -18.29 2.49
CA HIS A 301 3.11 -17.59 3.74
C HIS A 301 2.70 -18.38 5.00
N PHE A 302 1.79 -19.34 4.86
CA PHE A 302 1.09 -19.99 5.97
C PHE A 302 1.02 -21.51 5.81
N GLY A 303 1.57 -22.24 6.78
CA GLY A 303 1.58 -23.71 6.80
C GLY A 303 0.23 -24.33 7.19
N SER A 304 0.13 -25.66 7.09
CA SER A 304 -1.11 -26.43 7.36
C SER A 304 -1.53 -26.51 8.84
N LYS A 305 -0.65 -26.11 9.78
CA LYS A 305 -0.90 -26.17 11.23
C LYS A 305 -0.87 -24.77 11.85
N ASN A 306 -1.74 -23.87 11.40
CA ASN A 306 -1.80 -22.50 11.92
C ASN A 306 -2.53 -22.43 13.27
N LYS A 307 -1.83 -22.75 14.36
CA LYS A 307 -2.32 -22.55 15.74
C LYS A 307 -2.43 -21.06 16.15
N HIS A 308 -2.15 -20.13 15.24
CA HIS A 308 -1.92 -18.72 15.55
C HIS A 308 -2.64 -17.74 14.61
N LYS A 309 -3.70 -18.16 13.89
CA LYS A 309 -4.48 -17.26 13.00
C LYS A 309 -4.87 -15.93 13.68
N VAL A 310 -5.07 -15.95 15.00
CA VAL A 310 -5.40 -14.78 15.84
C VAL A 310 -4.43 -13.60 15.74
N PHE A 311 -3.17 -13.81 15.34
CA PHE A 311 -2.23 -12.69 15.17
C PHE A 311 -2.45 -11.90 13.87
N TRP A 312 -3.11 -12.51 12.87
CA TRP A 312 -3.37 -11.90 11.56
C TRP A 312 -4.82 -11.44 11.41
N LEU A 313 -5.74 -12.11 12.10
CA LEU A 313 -7.14 -11.72 12.20
C LEU A 313 -7.29 -10.49 13.09
N LEU A 314 -7.66 -9.38 12.47
CA LEU A 314 -8.02 -8.13 13.14
C LEU A 314 -9.54 -7.90 13.08
N PRO A 315 -10.11 -7.21 14.08
CA PRO A 315 -11.48 -6.72 13.96
C PRO A 315 -11.56 -5.72 12.80
N LEU A 316 -12.50 -5.95 11.89
CA LEU A 316 -12.82 -5.00 10.84
C LEU A 316 -13.63 -3.85 11.43
N MET A 317 -13.47 -2.65 10.87
CA MET A 317 -14.36 -1.54 11.17
C MET A 317 -15.75 -1.85 10.62
N GLU A 318 -16.74 -2.08 11.50
CA GLU A 318 -18.13 -2.39 11.12
C GLU A 318 -19.07 -1.18 11.25
N GLU A 319 -18.65 -0.16 11.99
CA GLU A 319 -19.37 1.10 12.20
C GLU A 319 -18.50 2.29 11.77
N ASP A 320 -19.13 3.41 11.42
CA ASP A 320 -18.43 4.62 10.98
C ASP A 320 -17.79 5.36 12.16
N ILE A 321 -16.66 4.84 12.62
CA ILE A 321 -15.82 5.48 13.64
C ILE A 321 -14.58 6.15 13.02
N ILE A 322 -14.60 6.44 11.71
CA ILE A 322 -13.44 6.97 10.99
C ILE A 322 -12.96 8.26 11.66
N LEU A 323 -13.85 9.21 11.93
CA LEU A 323 -13.47 10.44 12.62
C LEU A 323 -13.30 10.22 14.12
N GLU A 324 -14.28 9.62 14.78
CA GLU A 324 -14.29 9.45 16.24
C GLU A 324 -13.06 8.71 16.78
N GLY A 325 -12.53 7.77 15.99
CA GLY A 325 -11.33 7.02 16.33
C GLY A 325 -10.01 7.74 16.06
N LEU A 326 -10.03 8.92 15.42
CA LEU A 326 -8.86 9.75 15.15
C LEU A 326 -8.67 10.85 16.21
N PRO A 327 -7.43 11.32 16.42
CA PRO A 327 -7.18 12.44 17.31
C PRO A 327 -7.96 13.70 16.87
N ASN A 328 -8.64 14.35 17.81
CA ASN A 328 -9.46 15.55 17.54
C ASN A 328 -10.54 15.36 16.46
N ASN A 329 -10.98 14.12 16.24
CA ASN A 329 -11.94 13.76 15.19
C ASN A 329 -11.51 14.14 13.77
N GLN A 330 -10.21 14.20 13.51
CA GLN A 330 -9.63 14.63 12.24
C GLN A 330 -8.37 13.84 11.91
N LEU A 331 -8.07 13.70 10.62
CA LEU A 331 -6.81 13.14 10.18
C LEU A 331 -5.69 14.18 10.44
N PRO A 332 -4.67 13.85 11.26
CA PRO A 332 -3.63 14.82 11.62
C PRO A 332 -2.91 15.39 10.39
N GLY A 333 -2.38 16.62 10.51
CA GLY A 333 -1.49 17.16 9.50
C GLY A 333 -0.24 16.29 9.34
N PHE A 334 0.34 16.25 8.14
CA PHE A 334 1.43 15.32 7.83
C PHE A 334 2.65 15.48 8.75
N LYS A 335 2.95 16.71 9.20
CA LYS A 335 4.05 17.01 10.14
C LYS A 335 3.79 16.55 11.57
N ASP A 336 2.52 16.35 11.91
CA ASP A 336 2.07 15.95 13.24
C ASP A 336 1.98 14.43 13.38
N LEU A 337 2.18 13.69 12.28
CA LEU A 337 2.23 12.24 12.31
C LEU A 337 3.53 11.75 12.97
N PRO A 338 3.45 10.82 13.94
CA PRO A 338 4.62 10.12 14.43
C PRO A 338 5.24 9.26 13.31
N ILE A 339 6.57 9.19 13.29
CA ILE A 339 7.34 8.41 12.31
C ILE A 339 8.06 7.27 13.01
N MET A 340 7.95 6.06 12.45
CA MET A 340 8.58 4.85 12.95
C MET A 340 9.52 4.24 11.90
N ASP A 341 10.67 3.72 12.36
CA ASP A 341 11.60 2.99 11.49
C ASP A 341 11.15 1.54 11.22
N LEU A 342 11.93 0.81 10.42
CA LEU A 342 11.68 -0.61 10.10
C LEU A 342 11.49 -1.50 11.33
N TRP A 343 12.05 -1.11 12.48
CA TRP A 343 11.95 -1.87 13.72
C TRP A 343 10.81 -1.39 14.62
N GLY A 344 10.03 -0.40 14.21
CA GLY A 344 8.90 0.11 14.97
C GLY A 344 9.30 1.06 16.11
N ASN A 345 10.48 1.67 16.03
CA ASN A 345 10.90 2.69 17.00
C ASN A 345 10.62 4.09 16.46
N LEU A 346 10.21 5.01 17.34
CA LEU A 346 10.06 6.42 16.97
C LEU A 346 11.37 7.03 16.51
N VAL A 347 11.29 7.80 15.42
CA VAL A 347 12.45 8.38 14.73
C VAL A 347 12.04 9.66 14.01
N THR A 348 13.02 10.51 13.67
CA THR A 348 12.78 11.66 12.79
C THR A 348 12.98 11.28 11.33
N GLN A 349 12.30 11.97 10.42
CA GLN A 349 12.50 11.78 8.98
C GLN A 349 13.97 12.02 8.58
N GLU A 350 14.61 13.05 9.12
CA GLU A 350 16.03 13.36 8.88
C GLU A 350 16.95 12.17 9.20
N LYS A 351 16.71 11.47 10.31
CA LYS A 351 17.50 10.30 10.69
C LYS A 351 17.29 9.11 9.75
N LEU A 352 16.09 8.95 9.18
CA LEU A 352 15.84 7.95 8.13
C LEU A 352 16.61 8.28 6.85
N LEU A 353 16.61 9.56 6.43
CA LEU A 353 17.35 10.01 5.26
C LEU A 353 18.86 9.85 5.44
N GLN A 354 19.38 10.18 6.63
CA GLN A 354 20.79 9.98 6.94
C GLN A 354 21.19 8.50 6.89
N ARG A 355 20.33 7.59 7.39
CA ARG A 355 20.54 6.13 7.28
C ARG A 355 20.58 5.67 5.82
N GLY A 356 19.62 6.11 5.01
CA GLY A 356 19.56 5.80 3.58
C GLY A 356 20.80 6.28 2.83
N ARG A 357 21.20 7.54 3.04
CA ARG A 357 22.42 8.12 2.45
C ARG A 357 23.68 7.38 2.90
N SER A 358 23.79 7.03 4.18
CA SER A 358 24.93 6.28 4.70
C SER A 358 25.04 4.88 4.08
N LEU A 359 23.91 4.21 3.83
CA LEU A 359 23.88 2.95 3.11
C LEU A 359 24.27 3.16 1.64
N HIS A 360 23.71 4.19 0.99
CA HIS A 360 24.00 4.53 -0.40
C HIS A 360 25.49 4.73 -0.63
N SER A 361 26.16 5.56 0.18
CA SER A 361 27.61 5.80 0.08
C SER A 361 28.50 4.57 0.31
N LYS A 362 27.97 3.50 0.92
CA LYS A 362 28.72 2.26 1.16
C LYS A 362 28.57 1.26 0.01
N LEU A 363 27.48 1.33 -0.75
CA LEU A 363 27.08 0.29 -1.70
C LEU A 363 27.12 0.74 -3.16
N SER A 364 26.94 2.04 -3.43
CA SER A 364 26.89 2.59 -4.78
C SER A 364 28.11 3.45 -5.06
N SER A 365 28.56 3.45 -6.31
CA SER A 365 29.67 4.29 -6.78
C SER A 365 29.26 5.74 -7.02
N CYS A 366 27.97 6.01 -7.27
CA CYS A 366 27.49 7.39 -7.40
C CYS A 366 27.22 8.02 -6.03
N PRO A 367 27.56 9.31 -5.86
CA PRO A 367 27.33 9.99 -4.60
C PRO A 367 25.83 10.19 -4.36
N PRO A 368 25.37 10.15 -3.09
CA PRO A 368 24.00 10.54 -2.76
C PRO A 368 23.72 11.98 -3.21
N SER A 369 22.50 12.24 -3.68
CA SER A 369 22.08 13.59 -4.05
C SER A 369 22.30 14.58 -2.90
N LYS A 370 22.81 15.76 -3.26
CA LYS A 370 23.00 16.89 -2.33
C LYS A 370 21.70 17.64 -2.07
N SER A 371 20.79 17.67 -3.04
CA SER A 371 19.41 18.14 -2.86
C SER A 371 18.56 16.97 -2.35
N ASP A 372 17.71 17.21 -1.35
CA ASP A 372 16.73 16.22 -0.87
C ASP A 372 15.61 15.91 -1.88
N GLU A 373 15.82 16.27 -3.14
CA GLU A 373 14.89 16.11 -4.24
C GLU A 373 14.78 14.64 -4.65
N LEU A 374 13.55 14.20 -4.93
CA LEU A 374 13.24 12.84 -5.36
C LEU A 374 13.11 12.78 -6.87
N THR A 375 13.95 11.97 -7.49
CA THR A 375 13.89 11.66 -8.93
C THR A 375 12.88 10.55 -9.24
N TYR A 376 12.58 9.69 -8.25
CA TYR A 376 11.86 8.42 -8.44
C TYR A 376 12.50 7.50 -9.50
N ASP A 377 13.80 7.65 -9.75
CA ASP A 377 14.58 6.84 -10.67
C ASP A 377 15.65 6.09 -9.88
N PRO A 378 15.60 4.75 -9.81
CA PRO A 378 16.54 3.99 -9.01
C PRO A 378 17.96 3.94 -9.61
N GLN A 379 18.19 4.42 -10.84
CA GLN A 379 19.53 4.50 -11.41
C GLN A 379 20.46 5.40 -10.61
N ASP A 380 19.92 6.40 -9.91
CA ASP A 380 20.69 7.25 -9.00
C ASP A 380 21.11 6.55 -7.69
N LEU A 381 20.65 5.31 -7.45
CA LEU A 381 20.98 4.47 -6.30
C LEU A 381 21.89 3.28 -6.62
N LEU A 382 21.88 2.81 -7.87
CA LEU A 382 22.39 1.49 -8.25
C LEU A 382 23.64 1.55 -9.13
N CYS A 383 24.51 2.54 -8.91
CA CYS A 383 25.72 2.70 -9.70
C CYS A 383 26.80 1.71 -9.26
N VAL A 384 27.42 1.05 -10.22
CA VAL A 384 28.53 0.10 -10.02
C VAL A 384 29.83 0.66 -10.58
N ASP A 385 30.96 0.23 -10.04
CA ASP A 385 32.28 0.59 -10.56
C ASP A 385 32.65 -0.33 -11.73
N ASN A 386 32.73 0.21 -12.95
CA ASN A 386 33.03 -0.56 -14.16
C ASN A 386 34.41 -1.23 -14.14
N SER A 387 35.33 -0.81 -13.26
CA SER A 387 36.63 -1.49 -13.08
C SER A 387 36.51 -2.89 -12.45
N THR A 388 35.36 -3.21 -11.84
CA THR A 388 35.10 -4.55 -11.30
C THR A 388 34.68 -5.57 -12.36
N LEU A 389 34.30 -5.13 -13.56
CA LEU A 389 33.90 -5.99 -14.68
C LEU A 389 35.10 -6.50 -15.51
N SER A 390 36.29 -5.91 -15.37
CA SER A 390 37.46 -6.18 -16.23
C SER A 390 38.45 -7.22 -15.69
N ASN A 391 38.10 -7.97 -14.63
CA ASN A 391 39.01 -8.94 -14.01
C ASN A 391 38.68 -10.41 -14.31
N ASP A 392 37.70 -10.68 -15.19
CA ASP A 392 37.29 -12.03 -15.61
C ASP A 392 37.36 -12.23 -17.14
N GLU A 393 38.44 -11.76 -17.78
CA GLU A 393 38.84 -12.20 -19.15
C GLU A 393 40.07 -13.11 -19.13
#